data_AF-A0A497TVA2-F1
#
_entry.id   AF-A0A497TVA2-F1
#
_cell.length_a   1.000
_cell.length_b   1.000
_cell.length_c   1.000
_cell.angle_alpha   90.00
_cell.angle_beta   90.00
_cell.angle_gamma   90.00
#
_symmetry.space_group_name_H-M   'P 1'
#
loop_
_entity.id
_entity.type
_entity.pdbx_description
1 polymer ?
#
loop_
_entity_poly.entity_id
_entity_poly.type
_entity_poly.pdbx_seq_one_letter_code
_entity_poly.pdbx_strand_id
1 'polypeptide(L)'
;MTTETQAAFARRLGVNRATITRAKQAGRLVMEGKRVEIEQSLARWHATKAGRTDLDAIHAEQRGATVPTTQDQLVSEPTGAPADRTQYKAMLLHYENQQIKLEMGLRRGQRFLLADVSRESHGLGATLRAGIERLIDQTAPRLSIIRSDEERAILLQKEVKKIKSMMKSEFAIALRRMRSRTEWKN
;
A
#
# COMPACT_ATOMS: atom_id res chain seq x y z
N MET A 1 26.28 25.92 -23.08
CA MET A 1 25.24 25.82 -22.04
C MET A 1 24.05 25.11 -22.63
N THR A 2 23.89 23.82 -22.32
CA THR A 2 22.78 23.02 -22.85
C THR A 2 21.61 23.12 -21.88
N THR A 3 20.50 23.73 -22.30
CA THR A 3 19.31 23.90 -21.48
C THR A 3 18.13 23.10 -22.01
N GLU A 4 17.27 22.63 -21.12
CA GLU A 4 16.10 21.84 -21.49
C GLU A 4 14.88 22.08 -20.61
N THR A 5 13.75 21.48 -21.00
CA THR A 5 12.55 21.55 -20.16
C THR A 5 12.65 20.60 -18.97
N GLN A 6 11.97 20.93 -17.87
CA GLN A 6 11.90 20.08 -16.68
C GLN A 6 11.37 18.67 -16.98
N ALA A 7 10.48 18.53 -17.96
CA ALA A 7 9.96 17.23 -18.38
C ALA A 7 11.01 16.39 -19.11
N ALA A 8 11.86 17.00 -19.92
CA ALA A 8 12.98 16.33 -20.58
C ALA A 8 14.05 15.90 -19.55
N PHE A 9 14.36 16.77 -18.58
CA PHE A 9 15.28 16.45 -17.49
C PHE A 9 14.79 15.29 -16.63
N ALA A 10 13.50 15.27 -16.30
CA ALA A 10 12.86 14.17 -15.57
C ALA A 10 13.01 12.83 -16.29
N ARG A 11 12.76 12.80 -17.61
CA ARG A 11 12.94 11.60 -18.43
C ARG A 11 14.38 11.12 -18.47
N ARG A 12 15.36 12.04 -18.60
CA ARG A 12 16.79 11.67 -18.60
C ARG A 12 17.21 11.02 -17.28
N LEU A 13 16.73 11.55 -16.16
CA LEU A 13 17.04 11.02 -14.84
C LEU A 13 16.21 9.78 -14.46
N GLY A 14 15.23 9.38 -15.29
CA GLY A 14 14.31 8.28 -14.98
C GLY A 14 13.39 8.56 -13.78
N VAL A 15 13.18 9.83 -13.41
CA VAL A 15 12.38 10.24 -12.25
C VAL A 15 11.08 10.91 -12.68
N ASN A 16 10.08 10.88 -11.80
CA ASN A 16 8.80 11.56 -12.05
C ASN A 16 9.00 13.09 -12.12
N ARG A 17 8.24 13.77 -12.97
CA ARG A 17 8.24 15.24 -13.10
C ARG A 17 8.00 15.94 -11.76
N ALA A 18 7.16 15.39 -10.88
CA ALA A 18 6.92 15.94 -9.54
C ALA A 18 8.20 15.98 -8.69
N THR A 19 9.10 15.01 -8.86
CA THR A 19 10.40 14.97 -8.17
C THR A 19 11.29 16.14 -8.61
N ILE A 20 11.28 16.48 -9.90
CA ILE A 20 12.00 17.64 -10.44
C ILE A 20 11.39 18.96 -9.93
N THR A 21 10.06 19.05 -9.82
CA THR A 21 9.39 20.22 -9.24
C THR A 21 9.80 20.44 -7.78
N ARG A 22 9.84 19.38 -6.96
CA ARG A 22 10.30 19.47 -5.57
C ARG A 22 11.79 19.85 -5.48
N ALA A 23 12.62 19.30 -6.36
CA ALA A 23 14.03 19.62 -6.41
C ALA A 23 14.30 21.08 -6.82
N LYS A 24 13.48 21.64 -7.72
CA LYS A 24 13.47 23.08 -8.00
C LYS A 24 13.13 23.91 -6.76
N GLN A 25 12.06 23.55 -6.04
CA GLN A 25 11.65 24.25 -4.81
C GLN A 25 12.74 24.17 -3.72
N ALA A 26 13.46 23.06 -3.66
CA ALA A 26 14.58 22.85 -2.74
C ALA A 26 15.90 23.50 -3.19
N GLY A 27 15.91 24.27 -4.30
CA GLY A 27 17.12 24.96 -4.80
C GLY A 27 18.19 24.03 -5.38
N ARG A 28 17.85 22.76 -5.65
CA ARG A 28 18.79 21.71 -6.10
C ARG A 28 19.03 21.70 -7.61
N LEU A 29 18.36 22.58 -8.36
CA LEU A 29 18.47 22.70 -9.82
C LEU A 29 18.85 24.13 -10.20
N VAL A 30 19.72 24.28 -11.20
CA VAL A 30 20.05 25.57 -11.80
C VAL A 30 19.08 25.83 -12.95
N MET A 31 18.33 26.91 -12.82
CA MET A 31 17.34 27.32 -13.81
C MET A 31 17.86 28.52 -14.59
N GLU A 32 17.80 28.43 -15.92
CA GLU A 32 17.98 29.55 -16.82
C GLU A 32 16.59 29.92 -17.37
N GLY A 33 15.94 30.87 -16.69
CA GLY A 33 14.55 31.24 -16.92
C GLY A 33 13.57 30.06 -16.68
N LYS A 34 12.94 29.58 -17.76
CA LYS A 34 11.99 28.44 -17.71
C LYS A 34 12.63 27.08 -17.99
N ARG A 35 13.94 27.04 -18.28
CA ARG A 35 14.68 25.83 -18.67
C ARG A 35 15.70 25.44 -17.59
N VAL A 36 15.95 24.15 -17.46
CA VAL A 36 16.95 23.57 -16.55
C VAL A 36 18.28 23.56 -17.30
N GLU A 37 19.32 24.11 -16.67
CA GLU A 37 20.69 24.01 -17.15
C GLU A 37 21.23 22.63 -16.76
N ILE A 38 21.65 21.83 -17.74
CA ILE A 38 21.82 20.39 -17.55
C ILE A 38 23.05 20.07 -16.70
N GLU A 39 24.20 20.70 -16.98
CA GLU A 39 25.49 20.27 -16.42
C GLU A 39 25.61 20.65 -14.94
N GLN A 40 25.26 21.88 -14.58
CA GLN A 40 25.27 22.34 -13.18
C GLN A 40 24.13 21.72 -12.39
N SER A 41 22.96 21.47 -13.00
CA SER A 41 21.88 20.78 -12.30
C SER A 41 22.20 19.32 -12.03
N LEU A 42 22.91 18.62 -12.92
CA LEU A 42 23.42 17.28 -12.65
C LEU A 42 24.45 17.30 -11.52
N ALA A 43 25.41 18.23 -11.56
CA ALA A 43 26.40 18.38 -10.49
C ALA A 43 25.74 18.63 -9.12
N ARG A 44 24.77 19.54 -9.03
CA ARG A 44 24.02 19.81 -7.80
C ARG A 44 23.14 18.64 -7.39
N TRP A 45 22.52 17.96 -8.35
CA TRP A 45 21.69 16.77 -8.10
C TRP A 45 22.52 15.66 -7.46
N HIS A 46 23.70 15.36 -8.00
CA HIS A 46 24.60 14.36 -7.42
C HIS A 46 25.19 14.79 -6.08
N ALA A 47 25.59 16.07 -5.94
CA ALA A 47 26.10 16.60 -4.68
C ALA A 47 25.05 16.58 -3.55
N THR A 48 23.76 16.73 -3.87
CA THR A 48 22.66 16.73 -2.89
C THR A 48 21.94 15.38 -2.76
N LYS A 49 22.29 14.37 -3.56
CA LYS A 49 21.77 12.99 -3.47
C LYS A 49 22.42 12.18 -2.33
N ALA A 50 23.47 12.70 -1.71
CA ALA A 50 24.06 12.14 -0.49
C ALA A 50 23.17 12.47 0.73
N GLY A 51 22.12 11.67 0.93
CA GLY A 51 21.25 11.80 2.09
C GLY A 51 20.08 10.82 2.08
N ARG A 52 20.35 9.60 2.59
CA ARG A 52 19.43 8.46 2.83
C ARG A 52 19.08 7.58 1.63
N THR A 53 20.08 6.86 1.13
CA THR A 53 19.89 5.54 0.50
C THR A 53 19.22 4.52 1.43
N ASP A 54 19.25 4.79 2.74
CA ASP A 54 18.72 3.89 3.77
C ASP A 54 17.19 3.79 3.74
N LEU A 55 16.48 4.82 3.28
CA LEU A 55 15.01 4.80 3.28
C LEU A 55 14.40 3.94 2.16
N ASP A 56 15.07 3.83 1.01
CA ASP A 56 14.61 2.95 -0.06
C ASP A 56 14.82 1.47 0.31
N ALA A 57 15.93 1.18 1.00
CA ALA A 57 16.16 -0.12 1.63
C ALA A 57 15.15 -0.41 2.75
N ILE A 58 14.90 0.56 3.65
CA ILE A 58 13.91 0.43 4.73
C ILE A 58 12.48 0.28 4.16
N HIS A 59 12.10 1.01 3.11
CA HIS A 59 10.78 0.84 2.47
C HIS A 59 10.69 -0.46 1.65
N ALA A 60 11.81 -0.99 1.14
CA ALA A 60 11.85 -2.33 0.54
C ALA A 60 11.70 -3.42 1.62
N GLU A 61 12.41 -3.31 2.73
CA GLU A 61 12.31 -4.21 3.90
C GLU A 61 10.92 -4.16 4.54
N GLN A 62 10.33 -2.97 4.69
CA GLN A 62 8.99 -2.79 5.28
C GLN A 62 7.86 -3.33 4.40
N ARG A 63 8.04 -3.44 3.08
CA ARG A 63 7.07 -4.11 2.19
C ARG A 63 6.97 -5.62 2.46
N GLY A 64 8.00 -6.24 3.03
CA GLY A 64 7.99 -7.63 3.48
C GLY A 64 7.67 -7.80 4.97
N ALA A 65 8.04 -6.84 5.82
CA ALA A 65 7.96 -6.97 7.27
C ALA A 65 6.52 -6.93 7.86
N THR A 66 5.56 -6.29 7.18
CA THR A 66 4.17 -6.21 7.67
C THR A 66 3.28 -7.35 7.18
N VAL A 67 3.79 -8.21 6.30
CA VAL A 67 3.17 -9.52 6.04
C VAL A 67 3.67 -10.45 7.15
N PRO A 68 2.80 -11.20 7.87
CA PRO A 68 3.27 -12.17 8.84
C PRO A 68 4.17 -13.18 8.12
N THR A 69 5.48 -13.01 8.28
CA THR A 69 6.46 -13.94 7.75
C THR A 69 6.32 -15.23 8.55
N THR A 70 5.65 -16.22 7.95
CA THR A 70 5.85 -17.61 8.39
C THR A 70 7.33 -17.89 8.17
N GLN A 71 8.06 -18.27 9.21
CA GLN A 71 9.54 -18.38 9.31
C GLN A 71 10.19 -19.41 8.36
N ASP A 72 9.58 -19.71 7.22
CA ASP A 72 9.93 -20.83 6.35
C ASP A 72 10.58 -20.41 5.03
N GLN A 73 10.88 -19.11 4.86
CA GLN A 73 11.38 -18.54 3.60
C GLN A 73 12.62 -17.67 3.83
N LEU A 74 13.76 -18.31 4.04
CA LEU A 74 15.08 -17.74 3.72
C LEU A 74 15.97 -18.87 3.17
N VAL A 75 15.67 -19.34 1.96
CA VAL A 75 16.65 -20.05 1.12
C VAL A 75 17.02 -19.11 -0.01
N SER A 76 18.23 -18.57 0.07
CA SER A 76 18.87 -17.76 -0.97
C SER A 76 18.96 -18.56 -2.27
N GLU A 77 18.45 -18.00 -3.38
CA GLU A 77 18.62 -18.57 -4.72
C GLU A 77 20.12 -18.73 -5.03
N PRO A 78 20.59 -19.93 -5.42
CA PRO A 78 21.99 -20.14 -5.76
C PRO A 78 22.27 -19.48 -7.11
N THR A 79 23.03 -18.38 -7.06
CA THR A 79 23.55 -17.71 -8.25
C THR A 79 24.66 -18.56 -8.87
N GLY A 80 24.40 -19.16 -10.04
CA GLY A 80 25.43 -19.36 -11.07
C GLY A 80 26.25 -20.66 -11.11
N ALA A 81 25.85 -21.76 -10.47
CA ALA A 81 26.48 -23.08 -10.66
C ALA A 81 25.45 -24.11 -11.16
N PRO A 82 25.83 -25.11 -11.99
CA PRO A 82 24.90 -26.18 -12.39
C PRO A 82 24.49 -26.93 -11.12
N ALA A 83 23.25 -26.71 -10.69
CA ALA A 83 22.75 -27.26 -9.45
C ALA A 83 22.80 -28.80 -9.53
N ASP A 84 23.42 -29.42 -8.55
CA ASP A 84 23.48 -30.88 -8.45
C ASP A 84 22.05 -31.46 -8.46
N ARG A 85 21.85 -32.68 -8.99
CA ARG A 85 20.53 -33.35 -9.05
C ARG A 85 19.85 -33.36 -7.67
N THR A 86 20.65 -33.44 -6.61
CA THR A 86 20.23 -33.35 -5.22
C THR A 86 19.60 -32.00 -4.87
N GLN A 87 20.18 -30.89 -5.36
CA GLN A 87 19.66 -29.54 -5.15
C GLN A 87 18.32 -29.33 -5.87
N TYR A 88 18.18 -29.81 -7.10
CA TYR A 88 16.90 -29.76 -7.81
C TYR A 88 15.80 -30.55 -7.09
N LYS A 89 16.12 -31.75 -6.58
CA LYS A 89 15.19 -32.53 -5.76
C LYS A 89 14.81 -31.82 -4.47
N ALA A 90 15.78 -31.22 -3.78
CA ALA A 90 15.53 -30.46 -2.56
C ALA A 90 14.62 -29.24 -2.84
N MET A 91 14.84 -28.54 -3.95
CA MET A 91 14.04 -27.40 -4.38
C MET A 91 12.60 -27.82 -4.74
N LEU A 92 12.42 -28.93 -5.46
CA LEU A 92 11.09 -29.48 -5.76
C LEU A 92 10.33 -29.82 -4.47
N LEU A 93 10.97 -30.57 -3.57
CA LEU A 93 10.39 -30.93 -2.26
C LEU A 93 10.06 -29.70 -1.42
N HIS A 94 10.87 -28.64 -1.49
CA HIS A 94 10.61 -27.39 -0.80
C HIS A 94 9.30 -26.74 -1.28
N TYR A 95 9.10 -26.63 -2.60
CA TYR A 95 7.87 -26.06 -3.14
C TYR A 95 6.64 -26.95 -2.90
N GLU A 96 6.78 -28.27 -2.98
CA GLU A 96 5.71 -29.22 -2.62
C GLU A 96 5.29 -29.03 -1.15
N ASN A 97 6.26 -28.94 -0.24
CA ASN A 97 6.00 -28.69 1.18
C ASN A 97 5.33 -27.32 1.41
N GLN A 98 5.75 -26.27 0.68
CA GLN A 98 5.09 -24.96 0.74
C GLN A 98 3.64 -25.02 0.26
N GLN A 99 3.36 -25.76 -0.81
CA GLN A 99 2.00 -25.94 -1.32
C GLN A 99 1.12 -26.66 -0.30
N ILE A 100 1.62 -27.72 0.34
CA ILE A 100 0.92 -28.41 1.43
C ILE A 100 0.62 -27.46 2.59
N LYS A 101 1.60 -26.64 3.01
CA LYS A 101 1.41 -25.64 4.08
C LYS A 101 0.34 -24.59 3.70
N LEU A 102 0.31 -24.14 2.45
CA LEU A 102 -0.71 -23.22 1.95
C LEU A 102 -2.09 -23.85 2.02
N GLU A 103 -2.23 -25.07 1.54
CA GLU A 103 -3.49 -25.81 1.54
C GLU A 103 -4.00 -26.07 2.97
N MET A 104 -3.12 -26.51 3.87
CA MET A 104 -3.45 -26.68 5.29
C MET A 104 -3.90 -25.36 5.93
N GLY A 105 -3.25 -24.25 5.59
CA GLY A 105 -3.61 -22.92 6.05
C GLY A 105 -4.99 -22.45 5.56
N LEU A 106 -5.33 -22.76 4.30
CA LEU A 106 -6.65 -22.47 3.73
C LEU A 106 -7.74 -23.28 4.41
N ARG A 107 -7.54 -24.59 4.59
CA ARG A 107 -8.51 -25.49 5.25
C ARG A 107 -8.76 -25.10 6.72
N ARG A 108 -7.72 -24.63 7.43
CA ARG A 108 -7.83 -24.16 8.82
C ARG A 108 -8.39 -22.74 8.96
N GLY A 109 -8.68 -22.05 7.84
CA GLY A 109 -9.14 -20.66 7.85
C GLY A 109 -8.07 -19.66 8.33
N GLN A 110 -6.79 -20.05 8.30
CA GLN A 110 -5.64 -19.18 8.61
C GLN A 110 -5.23 -18.35 7.40
N ARG A 111 -5.61 -18.78 6.19
CA ARG A 111 -5.37 -18.09 4.92
C ARG A 111 -6.70 -17.93 4.17
N PHE A 112 -6.78 -16.90 3.36
CA PHE A 112 -7.94 -16.64 2.49
C PHE A 112 -7.46 -16.41 1.06
N LEU A 113 -8.33 -16.74 0.10
CA LEU A 113 -8.07 -16.44 -1.31
C LEU A 113 -8.10 -14.93 -1.54
N LEU A 114 -7.09 -14.43 -2.26
CA LEU A 114 -6.97 -13.00 -2.54
C LEU A 114 -8.21 -12.42 -3.24
N ALA A 115 -8.82 -13.18 -4.15
CA ALA A 115 -10.03 -12.77 -4.86
C ALA A 115 -11.22 -12.56 -3.90
N ASP A 116 -11.36 -13.43 -2.90
CA ASP A 116 -12.45 -13.32 -1.90
C ASP A 116 -12.18 -12.16 -0.94
N VAL A 117 -10.92 -11.98 -0.50
CA VAL A 117 -10.49 -10.81 0.30
C VAL A 117 -10.75 -9.51 -0.44
N SER A 118 -10.36 -9.44 -1.72
CA SER A 118 -10.57 -8.25 -2.55
C SER A 118 -12.06 -7.93 -2.68
N ARG A 119 -12.89 -8.93 -2.98
CA ARG A 119 -14.35 -8.76 -3.09
C ARG A 119 -14.97 -8.20 -1.81
N GLU A 120 -14.68 -8.82 -0.66
CA GLU A 120 -15.23 -8.35 0.61
C GLU A 120 -14.71 -6.95 0.97
N SER A 121 -13.44 -6.65 0.68
CA SER A 121 -12.85 -5.33 0.92
C SER A 121 -13.58 -4.24 0.13
N HIS A 122 -13.93 -4.49 -1.13
CA HIS A 122 -14.75 -3.57 -1.92
C HIS A 122 -16.15 -3.41 -1.33
N GLY A 123 -16.79 -4.49 -0.89
CA GLY A 123 -18.09 -4.45 -0.22
C GLY A 123 -18.07 -3.61 1.05
N LEU A 124 -17.08 -3.82 1.92
CA LEU A 124 -16.88 -3.04 3.14
C LEU A 124 -16.67 -1.54 2.84
N GLY A 125 -15.85 -1.24 1.83
CA GLY A 125 -15.63 0.13 1.37
C GLY A 125 -16.90 0.80 0.86
N ALA A 126 -17.71 0.08 0.07
CA ALA A 126 -18.99 0.58 -0.42
C ALA A 126 -19.96 0.88 0.74
N THR A 127 -20.06 -0.01 1.73
CA THR A 127 -20.93 0.20 2.90
C THR A 127 -20.45 1.36 3.77
N LEU A 128 -19.13 1.50 3.98
CA LEU A 128 -18.57 2.63 4.71
C LEU A 128 -18.89 3.95 4.01
N ARG A 129 -18.67 4.00 2.69
CA ARG A 129 -18.94 5.18 1.87
C ARG A 129 -20.40 5.60 1.97
N ALA A 130 -21.32 4.66 1.73
CA ALA A 130 -22.75 4.92 1.83
C ALA A 130 -23.16 5.36 3.25
N GLY A 131 -22.54 4.80 4.29
CA GLY A 131 -22.74 5.22 5.67
C GLY A 131 -22.30 6.66 5.92
N ILE A 132 -21.16 7.08 5.39
CA ILE A 132 -20.65 8.46 5.50
C ILE A 132 -21.54 9.44 4.74
N GLU A 133 -21.89 9.13 3.49
CA GLU A 133 -22.79 9.95 2.66
C GLU A 133 -24.12 10.17 3.40
N ARG A 134 -24.74 9.09 3.91
CA ARG A 134 -25.96 9.16 4.70
C ARG A 134 -25.81 10.00 5.98
N LEU A 135 -24.68 9.91 6.68
CA LEU A 135 -24.43 10.72 7.88
C LEU A 135 -24.39 12.21 7.53
N ILE A 136 -23.72 12.57 6.43
CA ILE A 136 -23.66 13.96 5.97
C ILE A 136 -25.07 14.45 5.66
N ASP A 137 -25.81 13.70 4.84
CA ASP A 137 -27.18 14.07 4.42
C ASP A 137 -28.13 14.24 5.63
N GLN A 138 -28.00 13.39 6.65
CA GLN A 138 -28.87 13.41 7.82
C GLN A 138 -28.46 14.44 8.87
N THR A 139 -27.17 14.75 9.01
CA THR A 139 -26.67 15.66 10.05
C THR A 139 -26.60 17.11 9.58
N ALA A 140 -26.32 17.37 8.30
CA ALA A 140 -26.20 18.73 7.75
C ALA A 140 -27.38 19.66 8.10
N PRO A 141 -28.66 19.29 7.86
CA PRO A 141 -29.79 20.18 8.18
C PRO A 141 -30.02 20.33 9.69
N ARG A 142 -29.55 19.39 10.50
CA ARG A 142 -29.70 19.47 11.97
C ARG A 142 -28.63 20.37 12.57
N LEU A 143 -27.40 20.26 12.05
CA LEU A 143 -26.26 21.07 12.47
C LEU A 143 -26.44 22.56 12.10
N SER A 144 -27.16 22.86 11.02
CA SER A 144 -27.45 24.25 10.65
C SER A 144 -28.36 24.98 11.65
N ILE A 145 -29.24 24.23 12.33
CA ILE A 145 -30.17 24.78 13.33
C ILE A 145 -29.50 24.88 14.71
N ILE A 146 -28.69 23.87 15.08
CA ILE A 146 -28.00 23.83 16.37
C ILE A 146 -26.97 24.96 16.46
N ARG A 147 -27.06 25.76 17.53
CA ARG A 147 -26.18 26.91 17.77
C ARG A 147 -25.01 26.60 18.71
N SER A 148 -25.16 25.64 19.62
CA SER A 148 -24.11 25.23 20.54
C SER A 148 -23.16 24.22 19.89
N ASP A 149 -21.86 24.50 19.96
CA ASP A 149 -20.85 23.58 19.43
C ASP A 149 -20.77 22.27 20.22
N GLU A 150 -21.10 22.29 21.51
CA GLU A 150 -21.18 21.07 22.34
C GLU A 150 -22.31 20.15 21.85
N GLU A 151 -23.49 20.71 21.57
CA GLU A 151 -24.61 19.94 21.04
C GLU A 151 -24.33 19.38 19.64
N ARG A 152 -23.61 20.14 18.80
CA ARG A 152 -23.13 19.66 17.49
C ARG A 152 -22.19 18.47 17.65
N ALA A 153 -21.23 18.56 18.58
CA ALA A 153 -20.28 17.49 18.85
C ALA A 153 -21.00 16.23 19.36
N ILE A 154 -21.97 16.36 20.27
CA ILE A 154 -22.75 15.23 20.79
C ILE A 154 -23.53 14.53 19.66
N LEU A 155 -24.17 15.29 18.77
CA LEU A 155 -24.89 14.74 17.63
C LEU A 155 -23.94 13.95 16.70
N LEU A 156 -22.82 14.56 16.32
CA LEU A 156 -21.83 13.94 15.44
C LEU A 156 -21.23 12.68 16.07
N GLN A 157 -20.82 12.72 17.33
CA GLN A 157 -20.29 11.56 18.05
C GLN A 157 -21.28 10.41 18.08
N LYS A 158 -22.57 10.70 18.30
CA LYS A 158 -23.64 9.69 18.30
C LYS A 158 -23.78 9.02 16.94
N GLU A 159 -23.82 9.78 15.84
CA GLU A 159 -23.97 9.21 14.50
C GLU A 159 -22.70 8.46 14.04
N VAL A 160 -21.51 9.00 14.33
CA VAL A 160 -20.23 8.31 14.04
C VAL A 160 -20.14 6.99 14.81
N LYS A 161 -20.61 6.93 16.06
CA LYS A 161 -20.64 5.68 16.85
C LYS A 161 -21.53 4.62 16.21
N LYS A 162 -22.66 5.00 15.61
CA LYS A 162 -23.53 4.06 14.88
C LYS A 162 -22.83 3.48 13.66
N ILE A 163 -22.19 4.32 12.82
CA ILE A 163 -21.41 3.83 11.67
C ILE A 163 -20.31 2.89 12.13
N LYS A 164 -19.55 3.26 13.18
CA LYS A 164 -18.50 2.42 13.74
C LYS A 164 -19.04 1.05 14.18
N SER A 165 -20.22 1.01 14.82
CA SER A 165 -20.85 -0.25 15.24
C SER A 165 -21.27 -1.10 14.05
N MET A 166 -21.91 -0.48 13.06
CA MET A 166 -22.30 -1.15 11.80
C MET A 166 -21.08 -1.73 11.08
N MET A 167 -19.98 -0.98 11.01
CA MET A 167 -18.75 -1.48 10.39
C MET A 167 -18.14 -2.64 11.15
N LYS A 168 -18.11 -2.58 12.49
CA LYS A 168 -17.64 -3.72 13.30
C LYS A 168 -18.43 -5.00 13.04
N SER A 169 -19.75 -4.91 12.93
CA SER A 169 -20.57 -6.08 12.58
C SER A 169 -20.31 -6.56 11.15
N GLU A 170 -20.18 -5.66 10.18
CA GLU A 170 -19.89 -6.03 8.80
C GLU A 170 -18.53 -6.71 8.64
N PHE A 171 -17.48 -6.27 9.34
CA PHE A 171 -16.19 -6.96 9.35
C PHE A 171 -16.31 -8.41 9.85
N ALA A 172 -17.06 -8.63 10.93
CA ALA A 172 -17.27 -9.97 11.48
C ALA A 172 -18.05 -10.86 10.50
N ILE A 173 -19.05 -10.30 9.82
CA ILE A 173 -19.85 -11.01 8.81
C ILE A 173 -19.02 -11.34 7.58
N ALA A 174 -18.24 -10.39 7.06
CA ALA A 174 -17.35 -10.57 5.91
C ALA A 174 -16.34 -11.70 6.16
N LEU A 175 -15.71 -11.73 7.35
CA LEU A 175 -14.81 -12.83 7.75
C LEU A 175 -15.52 -14.19 7.74
N ARG A 176 -16.74 -14.26 8.27
CA ARG A 176 -17.54 -15.50 8.26
C ARG A 176 -17.89 -15.95 6.84
N ARG A 177 -18.25 -15.03 5.94
CA ARG A 177 -18.54 -15.31 4.52
C ARG A 177 -17.31 -15.79 3.75
N MET A 178 -16.12 -15.24 4.04
CA MET A 178 -14.88 -15.72 3.42
C MET A 178 -14.54 -17.13 3.88
N ARG A 179 -14.77 -17.44 5.16
CA ARG A 179 -14.55 -18.79 5.71
C ARG A 179 -15.49 -19.81 5.07
N SER A 180 -16.80 -19.53 5.01
CA SER A 180 -17.77 -20.46 4.42
C SER A 180 -17.57 -20.69 2.92
N ARG A 181 -17.14 -19.67 2.16
CA ARG A 181 -16.78 -19.83 0.74
C ARG A 181 -15.54 -20.69 0.53
N THR A 182 -14.60 -20.65 1.47
CA THR A 182 -13.39 -21.48 1.43
C THR A 182 -13.73 -22.95 1.75
N GLU A 183 -14.71 -23.18 2.62
CA GLU A 183 -15.23 -24.52 2.95
C GLU A 183 -16.01 -25.16 1.81
N TRP A 184 -16.78 -24.40 1.02
CA TRP A 184 -17.56 -24.93 -0.11
C TRP A 184 -16.73 -25.24 -1.38
N LYS A 185 -15.60 -24.57 -1.57
CA LYS A 185 -14.74 -24.75 -2.76
C LYS A 185 -13.77 -25.95 -2.64
N ASN A 186 -13.61 -26.51 -1.44
CA ASN A 186 -12.77 -27.68 -1.15
C ASN A 186 -13.65 -28.93 -0.97
#